data_AF-A0A2N2JUF0-F1
#
_entry.id   AF-A0A2N2JUF0-F1
#
_cell.length_a   1.000
_cell.length_b   1.000
_cell.length_c   1.000
_cell.angle_alpha   90.00
_cell.angle_beta   90.00
_cell.angle_gamma   90.00
#
_symmetry.space_group_name_H-M   'P 1'
#
loop_
_entity.id
_entity.type
_entity.pdbx_description
1 polymer ?
#
loop_
_entity_poly.entity_id
_entity_poly.type
_entity_poly.pdbx_seq_one_letter_code
_entity_poly.pdbx_strand_id
1 'polypeptide(L)'
;MPFDDTIAAIATPPGVGGIGIIRVSGPLSEAIARLLYRSPKDALPLKSHQLYHGQIISPVTGAVLDEALITLMRKPRSYTGEDLLEIQGHGSPLILEAVLAEVIRAGARPA
;
A
#
# COMPACT_ATOMS: atom_id res chain seq x y z
N MET A 1 -14.04 18.91 3.47
CA MET A 1 -13.81 17.45 3.37
C MET A 1 -13.18 17.06 4.69
N PRO A 2 -13.71 16.11 5.48
CA PRO A 2 -13.04 15.78 6.73
C PRO A 2 -11.65 15.24 6.37
N PHE A 3 -10.62 15.81 6.99
CA PHE A 3 -9.20 15.43 6.84
C PHE A 3 -8.88 14.08 7.52
N ASP A 4 -9.91 13.26 7.76
CA ASP A 4 -9.84 12.00 8.51
C ASP A 4 -10.00 10.76 7.61
N ASP A 5 -10.36 10.94 6.33
CA ASP A 5 -10.51 9.85 5.39
C ASP A 5 -9.14 9.33 4.92
N THR A 6 -9.03 8.02 4.70
CA THR A 6 -7.91 7.42 3.98
C THR A 6 -8.35 7.01 2.59
N ILE A 7 -7.66 7.48 1.55
CA ILE A 7 -7.97 7.21 0.14
C ILE A 7 -6.93 6.28 -0.47
N ALA A 8 -7.33 5.48 -1.46
CA ALA A 8 -6.42 4.62 -2.21
C ALA A 8 -6.77 4.53 -3.70
N ALA A 9 -5.74 4.42 -4.54
CA ALA A 9 -5.88 4.19 -5.98
C ALA A 9 -4.63 3.54 -6.59
N ILE A 10 -4.80 2.92 -7.76
CA ILE A 10 -3.67 2.57 -8.64
C ILE A 10 -3.13 3.88 -9.22
N ALA A 11 -1.86 4.17 -8.95
CA ALA A 11 -1.18 5.42 -9.31
C ALA A 11 -0.41 5.33 -10.65
N THR A 12 -0.23 4.14 -11.19
CA THR A 12 0.38 3.91 -12.51
C THR A 12 -0.67 3.87 -13.63
N PRO A 13 -0.30 4.17 -14.89
CA PRO A 13 -1.21 4.03 -16.04
C PRO A 13 -1.82 2.63 -16.14
N PRO A 14 -3.06 2.51 -16.67
CA PRO A 14 -3.70 1.21 -16.86
C PRO A 14 -2.97 0.37 -17.92
N GLY A 15 -2.95 -0.94 -17.74
CA GLY A 15 -2.33 -1.90 -18.65
C GLY A 15 -1.35 -2.84 -17.94
N VAL A 16 -0.64 -3.63 -18.75
CA VAL A 16 0.40 -4.54 -18.25
C VAL A 16 1.74 -3.83 -18.25
N GLY A 17 2.47 -3.90 -17.14
CA GLY A 17 3.81 -3.34 -16.99
C GLY A 17 4.69 -4.16 -16.06
N GLY A 18 5.98 -3.82 -15.99
CA GLY A 18 6.89 -4.46 -15.04
C GLY A 18 6.53 -4.14 -13.58
N ILE A 19 6.06 -2.91 -13.31
CA ILE A 19 5.70 -2.43 -11.98
C ILE A 19 4.34 -1.73 -12.05
N GLY A 20 3.52 -1.95 -11.02
CA GLY A 20 2.35 -1.14 -10.73
C GLY A 20 2.41 -0.58 -9.32
N ILE A 21 1.90 0.64 -9.13
CA ILE A 21 1.93 1.32 -7.83
C ILE A 21 0.51 1.51 -7.34
N ILE A 22 0.25 1.12 -6.10
CA ILE A 22 -0.95 1.47 -5.35
C ILE A 22 -0.54 2.48 -4.29
N ARG A 23 -1.21 3.64 -4.29
CA ARG A 23 -0.95 4.72 -3.34
C ARG A 23 -2.11 4.82 -2.37
N VAL A 24 -1.79 4.94 -1.09
CA VAL A 24 -2.72 5.15 0.01
C VAL A 24 -2.33 6.43 0.74
N SER A 25 -3.26 7.36 0.95
CA SER A 25 -3.03 8.62 1.67
C SER A 25 -4.07 8.80 2.77
N GLY A 26 -3.63 9.16 3.97
CA GLY A 26 -4.50 9.44 5.11
C GLY A 26 -4.03 8.76 6.39
N PRO A 27 -4.77 8.94 7.51
CA PRO A 27 -4.34 8.50 8.83
C PRO A 27 -4.19 6.97 9.00
N LEU A 28 -4.81 6.16 8.13
CA LEU A 28 -4.73 4.70 8.20
C LEU A 28 -3.56 4.10 7.40
N SER A 29 -2.77 4.91 6.67
CA SER A 29 -1.70 4.41 5.77
C SER A 29 -0.72 3.46 6.46
N GLU A 30 -0.22 3.80 7.67
CA GLU A 30 0.70 2.91 8.41
C GLU A 30 0.01 1.65 8.95
N ALA A 31 -1.25 1.76 9.38
CA ALA A 31 -2.02 0.62 9.88
C ALA A 31 -2.30 -0.38 8.75
N ILE A 32 -2.70 0.11 7.57
CA ILE A 32 -2.91 -0.69 6.36
C ILE A 32 -1.59 -1.38 5.96
N ALA A 33 -0.47 -0.67 5.99
CA ALA A 33 0.85 -1.27 5.71
C ALA A 33 1.12 -2.45 6.65
N ARG A 34 0.98 -2.26 7.98
CA ARG A 34 1.23 -3.32 8.97
C ARG A 34 0.28 -4.50 8.84
N LEU A 35 -0.95 -4.26 8.40
CA LEU A 35 -1.95 -5.30 8.22
C LEU A 35 -1.63 -6.19 7.02
N LEU A 36 -1.33 -5.58 5.87
CA LEU A 36 -1.18 -6.28 4.58
C LEU A 36 0.25 -6.76 4.31
N TYR A 37 1.28 -6.07 4.83
CA TYR A 37 2.68 -6.39 4.55
C TYR A 37 3.23 -7.42 5.53
N ARG A 38 3.96 -8.40 5.00
CA ARG A 38 4.75 -9.36 5.75
C ARG A 38 6.18 -9.34 5.26
N SER A 39 7.13 -9.24 6.18
CA SER A 39 8.55 -9.34 5.89
C SER A 39 9.08 -10.69 6.38
N PRO A 40 9.94 -11.37 5.62
CA PRO A 40 10.68 -12.52 6.12
C PRO A 40 11.74 -12.16 7.18
N LYS A 41 12.06 -10.87 7.36
CA LYS A 41 13.05 -10.38 8.34
C LYS A 41 12.48 -9.21 9.13
N ASP A 42 11.58 -9.46 10.08
CA ASP A 42 11.06 -8.53 11.12
C ASP A 42 11.30 -7.03 10.84
N ALA A 43 10.78 -6.51 9.73
CA ALA A 43 11.09 -5.16 9.25
C ALA A 43 10.32 -4.06 9.99
N LEU A 44 9.75 -4.38 11.16
CA LEU A 44 8.99 -3.46 11.98
C LEU A 44 9.86 -2.92 13.13
N PRO A 45 9.78 -1.60 13.42
CA PRO A 45 8.90 -0.60 12.81
C PRO A 45 9.40 -0.09 11.45
N LEU A 46 8.47 0.16 10.51
CA LEU A 46 8.77 0.81 9.24
C LEU A 46 9.26 2.24 9.48
N LYS A 47 10.43 2.59 8.93
CA LYS A 47 10.96 3.96 8.92
C LYS A 47 10.40 4.72 7.72
N SER A 48 10.21 6.02 7.91
CA SER A 48 9.74 6.88 6.83
C SER A 48 10.80 6.96 5.73
N HIS A 49 10.36 7.02 4.47
CA HIS A 49 11.21 7.18 3.28
C HIS A 49 12.24 6.05 3.09
N GLN A 50 11.90 4.83 3.50
CA GLN A 50 12.68 3.63 3.25
C GLN A 50 11.85 2.60 2.48
N LEU A 51 12.50 1.91 1.55
CA LEU A 51 11.91 0.81 0.79
C LEU A 51 12.12 -0.50 1.54
N TYR A 52 11.05 -1.28 1.63
CA TYR A 52 11.06 -2.59 2.28
C TYR A 52 10.55 -3.65 1.31
N HIS A 53 11.34 -4.69 1.11
CA HIS A 53 10.98 -5.85 0.32
C HIS A 53 10.21 -6.88 1.16
N GLY A 54 9.16 -7.47 0.62
CA GLY A 54 8.41 -8.53 1.28
C GLY A 54 7.15 -8.91 0.51
N GLN A 55 6.18 -9.46 1.23
CA GLN A 55 4.95 -9.98 0.65
C GLN A 55 3.76 -9.12 1.05
N ILE A 56 2.83 -8.95 0.11
CA ILE A 56 1.50 -8.43 0.39
C ILE A 56 0.57 -9.63 0.52
N ILE A 57 -0.19 -9.68 1.61
CA ILE A 57 -1.10 -10.78 1.92
C ILE A 57 -2.53 -10.30 2.06
N SER A 58 -3.48 -11.20 1.82
CA SER A 58 -4.86 -11.03 2.26
C SER A 58 -4.96 -11.34 3.76
N PRO A 59 -5.41 -10.40 4.62
CA PRO A 59 -5.56 -10.66 6.05
C PRO A 59 -6.63 -11.71 6.35
N VAL A 60 -7.62 -11.86 5.46
CA VAL A 60 -8.75 -12.76 5.64
C VAL A 60 -8.37 -14.21 5.35
N THR A 61 -7.63 -14.44 4.26
CA THR A 61 -7.30 -15.80 3.81
C THR A 61 -5.87 -16.22 4.13
N GLY A 62 -4.99 -15.27 4.44
CA GLY A 62 -3.56 -15.51 4.57
C GLY A 62 -2.84 -15.74 3.24
N ALA A 63 -3.54 -15.65 2.10
CA ALA A 63 -2.93 -15.84 0.79
C ALA A 63 -1.95 -14.70 0.46
N VAL A 64 -0.81 -15.06 -0.15
CA VAL A 64 0.12 -14.08 -0.73
C VAL A 64 -0.47 -13.59 -2.04
N LEU A 65 -0.67 -12.27 -2.14
CA LEU A 65 -1.19 -11.61 -3.33
C LEU A 65 -0.05 -11.20 -4.26
N ASP A 66 1.06 -10.74 -3.68
CA ASP A 66 2.23 -10.31 -4.44
C ASP A 66 3.52 -10.31 -3.60
N GLU A 67 4.65 -10.36 -4.28
CA GLU A 67 5.97 -9.98 -3.75
C GLU A 67 6.27 -8.56 -4.22
N ALA A 68 6.44 -7.63 -3.28
CA ALA A 68 6.42 -6.20 -3.56
C ALA A 68 7.44 -5.42 -2.70
N LEU A 69 7.70 -4.20 -3.13
CA LEU A 69 8.33 -3.17 -2.31
C LEU A 69 7.24 -2.29 -1.70
N ILE A 70 7.40 -1.91 -0.43
CA ILE A 70 6.59 -0.86 0.18
C ILE A 70 7.45 0.31 0.65
N THR A 71 6.89 1.51 0.67
CA THR A 71 7.47 2.67 1.35
C THR A 71 6.40 3.41 2.12
N LEU A 72 6.72 3.78 3.36
CA LEU A 72 5.89 4.65 4.19
C LEU A 72 6.52 6.04 4.19
N MET A 73 5.74 7.08 3.92
CA MET A 73 6.12 8.47 3.97
C MET A 73 5.24 9.16 5.00
N ARG A 74 5.78 9.44 6.17
CA ARG A 74 5.04 10.09 7.26
C ARG A 74 4.90 11.59 7.02
N LYS A 75 3.78 12.15 7.44
CA LYS A 75 3.53 13.60 7.41
C LYS A 75 4.61 14.38 8.16
N PRO A 76 4.91 15.63 7.77
CA PRO A 76 4.34 16.35 6.61
C PRO A 76 5.10 16.09 5.30
N ARG A 77 5.97 15.08 5.25
CA ARG A 77 6.97 14.90 4.19
C ARG A 77 6.51 13.88 3.13
N SER A 78 5.32 14.07 2.57
CA SER A 78 4.75 13.23 1.52
C SER A 78 4.16 14.09 0.40
N TYR A 79 3.71 13.46 -0.69
CA TYR A 79 3.10 14.17 -1.83
C TYR A 79 1.82 14.93 -1.44
N THR A 80 0.98 14.34 -0.58
CA THR A 80 -0.28 14.94 -0.11
C THR A 80 -0.12 15.78 1.16
N GLY A 81 1.04 15.68 1.84
CA GLY A 81 1.27 16.26 3.16
C GLY A 81 0.75 15.39 4.32
N GLU A 82 0.09 14.27 4.03
CA GLU A 82 -0.44 13.30 5.00
C GLU A 82 0.49 12.09 5.17
N ASP A 83 0.13 11.14 6.03
CA ASP A 83 0.79 9.82 6.02
C ASP A 83 0.42 9.08 4.74
N LEU A 84 1.44 8.59 4.02
CA LEU A 84 1.29 8.00 2.70
C LEU A 84 2.02 6.66 2.62
N LEU A 85 1.33 5.64 2.13
CA LEU A 85 1.90 4.34 1.81
C LEU A 85 1.92 4.17 0.29
N GLU A 86 3.04 3.72 -0.27
CA GLU A 86 3.07 3.16 -1.62
C GLU A 86 3.41 1.68 -1.56
N ILE A 87 2.64 0.89 -2.31
CA ILE A 87 2.89 -0.52 -2.58
C ILE A 87 3.29 -0.63 -4.05
N GLN A 88 4.51 -1.07 -4.31
CA GLN A 88 5.09 -1.21 -5.64
C GLN A 88 5.27 -2.70 -5.94
N GLY A 89 4.30 -3.26 -6.66
CA GLY A 89 4.24 -4.68 -6.99
C GLY A 89 4.38 -4.94 -8.48
N HIS A 90 4.12 -6.18 -8.90
CA HIS A 90 4.09 -6.55 -10.30
C HIS A 90 2.96 -5.79 -11.04
N GLY A 91 3.26 -5.24 -12.22
CA GLY A 91 2.31 -4.45 -13.01
C GLY A 91 1.23 -5.27 -13.73
N SER A 92 0.74 -6.35 -13.12
CA SER A 92 -0.41 -7.12 -13.60
C SER A 92 -1.72 -6.47 -13.10
N PRO A 93 -2.66 -6.08 -13.99
CA PRO A 93 -3.94 -5.51 -13.57
C PRO A 93 -4.69 -6.35 -12.53
N LEU A 94 -4.69 -7.68 -12.70
CA LEU A 94 -5.32 -8.61 -11.76
C LEU A 94 -4.72 -8.52 -10.35
N ILE A 95 -3.39 -8.44 -10.26
CA ILE A 95 -2.67 -8.34 -8.97
C ILE A 95 -2.96 -6.99 -8.33
N LEU A 96 -2.86 -5.90 -9.10
CA LEU A 96 -3.09 -4.54 -8.60
C LEU A 96 -4.51 -4.35 -8.09
N GLU A 97 -5.51 -4.86 -8.81
CA GLU A 97 -6.91 -4.84 -8.39
C GLU A 97 -7.14 -5.66 -7.12
N ALA A 98 -6.52 -6.84 -7.00
CA ALA A 98 -6.62 -7.67 -5.81
C ALA A 98 -6.01 -7.00 -4.57
N VAL A 99 -4.84 -6.39 -4.71
CA VAL A 99 -4.19 -5.64 -3.62
C VAL A 99 -4.99 -4.39 -3.25
N LEU A 100 -5.48 -3.63 -4.24
CA LEU A 100 -6.32 -2.45 -3.99
C LEU A 100 -7.61 -2.83 -3.26
N ALA A 101 -8.22 -3.97 -3.61
CA ALA A 101 -9.41 -4.45 -2.91
C ALA A 101 -9.14 -4.75 -1.43
N GLU A 102 -7.99 -5.32 -1.07
CA GLU A 102 -7.61 -5.53 0.32
C GLU A 102 -7.30 -4.22 1.06
N VAL A 103 -6.68 -3.24 0.38
CA VAL A 103 -6.47 -1.89 0.93
C VAL A 103 -7.82 -1.23 1.26
N ILE A 104 -8.81 -1.35 0.36
CA ILE A 104 -10.15 -0.81 0.58
C ILE A 104 -10.84 -1.54 1.75
N ARG A 105 -10.76 -2.87 1.81
CA ARG A 105 -11.29 -3.65 2.94
C ARG A 105 -10.63 -3.30 4.27
N ALA A 106 -9.37 -2.86 4.24
CA ALA A 106 -8.64 -2.40 5.42
C ALA A 106 -9.03 -0.99 5.90
N GLY A 107 -10.02 -0.34 5.26
CA GLY A 107 -10.61 0.92 5.72
C GLY A 107 -10.31 2.13 4.84
N ALA A 108 -9.54 1.97 3.75
CA ALA A 108 -9.44 3.01 2.74
C ALA A 108 -10.72 3.07 1.88
N ARG A 109 -11.02 4.23 1.31
CA ARG A 109 -12.01 4.36 0.23
C ARG A 109 -11.31 4.58 -1.11
N PRO A 110 -11.97 4.30 -2.24
CA PRO A 110 -11.48 4.74 -3.55
C PRO A 110 -11.24 6.25 -3.55
N ALA A 111 -10.09 6.66 -4.11
CA ALA A 111 -9.73 8.06 -4.33
C ALA A 111 -10.55 8.69 -5.46
#